data_AF-A0A373FJE1-F1
#
_entry.id   AF-A0A373FJE1-F1
#
_cell.length_a   1.000
_cell.length_b   1.000
_cell.length_c   1.000
_cell.angle_alpha   90.00
_cell.angle_beta   90.00
_cell.angle_gamma   90.00
#
_symmetry.space_group_name_H-M   'P 1'
#
loop_
_entity.id
_entity.type
_entity.pdbx_description
1 polymer ?
#
loop_
_entity_poly.entity_id
_entity_poly.type
_entity_poly.pdbx_seq_one_letter_code
_entity_poly.pdbx_strand_id
1 'polypeptide(L)'
;MWPFSLLKKLSQDPEVGQTRGDYIGCYLLGTHTSGRDDDISYISLATTREQLDKDAREYLQRFLQEHPQLSDASRSTLQSLLNDWTNRADTHLAAATGKPLAVQDGSELFLRTGMRARKKEKGVYLE
;
A
#
# COMPACT_ATOMS: atom_id res chain seq x y z
N MET A 1 -23.19 14.56 25.78
CA MET A 1 -22.33 14.42 24.58
C MET A 1 -20.89 14.37 25.07
N TRP A 2 -20.21 13.24 24.85
CA TRP A 2 -18.96 12.87 25.52
C TRP A 2 -17.70 13.28 24.73
N PRO A 3 -16.59 13.63 25.42
CA PRO A 3 -15.36 14.20 24.84
C PRO A 3 -14.45 13.21 24.09
N PHE A 4 -14.88 11.97 23.89
CA PHE A 4 -14.08 10.91 23.25
C PHE A 4 -13.80 11.14 21.75
N SER A 5 -14.58 12.01 21.09
CA SER A 5 -14.37 12.33 19.66
C SER A 5 -13.13 13.21 19.41
N LEU A 6 -12.62 13.94 20.40
CA LEU A 6 -11.44 14.79 20.26
C LEU A 6 -10.13 13.97 20.31
N LEU A 7 -10.07 12.95 21.17
CA LEU A 7 -8.92 12.05 21.26
C LEU A 7 -8.76 11.18 20.00
N LYS A 8 -9.87 10.73 19.39
CA LYS A 8 -9.81 9.96 18.14
C LYS A 8 -9.26 10.77 16.96
N LYS A 9 -9.58 12.07 16.87
CA LYS A 9 -9.05 12.97 15.82
C LYS A 9 -7.55 13.25 15.97
N LEU A 10 -7.01 13.21 17.20
CA LEU A 10 -5.59 13.43 17.46
C LEU A 10 -4.71 12.23 17.09
N SER A 11 -5.26 11.02 17.12
CA SER A 11 -4.55 9.77 16.79
C SER A 11 -4.82 9.21 15.40
N GLN A 12 -5.63 9.88 14.57
CA GLN A 12 -5.77 9.48 13.16
C GLN A 12 -4.54 9.94 12.38
N ASP A 13 -3.91 8.99 11.68
CA ASP A 13 -2.96 9.27 10.63
C ASP A 13 -3.57 10.30 9.66
N PRO A 14 -2.76 11.26 9.15
CA PRO A 14 -3.24 12.20 8.16
C PRO A 14 -3.86 11.45 6.98
N GLU A 15 -4.95 11.98 6.44
CA GLU A 15 -5.55 11.45 5.22
C GLU A 15 -4.50 11.42 4.10
N VAL A 16 -4.65 10.50 3.14
CA VAL A 16 -3.68 10.37 2.07
C VAL A 16 -3.58 11.69 1.29
N GLY A 17 -2.35 12.19 1.14
CA GLY A 17 -2.04 13.48 0.53
C GLY A 17 -2.08 14.67 1.50
N GLN A 18 -2.56 14.51 2.74
CA GLN A 18 -2.50 15.56 3.75
C GLN A 18 -1.19 15.52 4.53
N THR A 19 -0.64 16.71 4.79
CA THR A 19 0.57 16.87 5.60
C THR A 19 0.22 17.11 7.06
N ARG A 20 1.01 16.53 7.96
CA ARG A 20 0.94 16.75 9.41
C ARG A 20 2.35 16.96 9.95
N GLY A 21 2.77 18.22 9.99
CA GLY A 21 4.15 18.60 10.33
C GLY A 21 5.14 18.05 9.31
N ASP A 22 6.10 17.25 9.78
CA ASP A 22 7.11 16.59 8.95
C ASP A 22 6.62 15.29 8.29
N TYR A 23 5.33 14.95 8.43
CA TYR A 23 4.76 13.72 7.88
C TYR A 23 3.71 14.01 6.80
N ILE A 24 3.49 13.05 5.91
CA ILE A 24 2.42 13.08 4.91
C ILE A 24 1.69 11.73 4.90
N GLY A 25 0.35 11.79 4.81
CA GLY A 25 -0.47 10.60 4.65
C GLY A 25 -0.21 9.95 3.29
N CYS A 26 -0.01 8.64 3.28
CA CYS A 26 0.28 7.88 2.06
C CYS A 26 -0.33 6.49 2.09
N TYR A 27 -0.47 5.91 0.91
CA TYR A 27 -0.72 4.48 0.73
C TYR A 27 0.58 3.72 0.97
N LEU A 28 0.53 2.73 1.85
CA LEU A 28 1.59 1.77 2.11
C LEU A 28 1.25 0.50 1.35
N LEU A 29 1.89 0.31 0.20
CA LEU A 29 1.85 -0.92 -0.57
C LEU A 29 3.16 -1.66 -0.34
N GLY A 30 3.08 -2.92 0.07
CA GLY A 30 4.26 -3.73 0.28
C GLY A 30 3.94 -5.21 0.31
N THR A 31 5.00 -6.02 0.35
CA THR A 31 4.89 -7.45 0.63
C THR A 31 5.51 -7.73 1.98
N HIS A 32 4.97 -8.71 2.70
CA HIS A 32 5.58 -9.25 3.91
C HIS A 32 5.55 -10.77 3.88
N THR A 33 6.60 -11.41 4.39
CA THR A 33 6.65 -12.87 4.49
C THR A 33 5.96 -13.32 5.77
N SER A 34 4.94 -14.18 5.67
CA SER A 34 4.20 -14.66 6.86
C SER A 34 5.15 -15.34 7.86
N GLY A 35 5.21 -14.84 9.10
CA GLY A 35 6.02 -15.41 10.18
C GLY A 35 7.33 -14.69 10.51
N ARG A 36 7.67 -13.60 9.80
CA ARG A 36 8.75 -12.67 10.18
C ARG A 36 8.28 -11.23 10.02
N ASP A 37 8.09 -10.53 11.14
CA ASP A 37 7.65 -9.11 11.15
C ASP A 37 8.69 -8.15 10.55
N ASP A 38 9.96 -8.55 10.52
CA ASP A 38 11.10 -7.77 10.00
C ASP A 38 11.25 -7.80 8.47
N ASP A 39 10.51 -8.65 7.75
CA ASP A 39 10.68 -8.84 6.30
C ASP A 39 9.63 -8.08 5.49
N ILE A 40 9.46 -6.78 5.80
CA ILE A 40 8.53 -5.90 5.09
C ILE A 40 9.26 -5.21 3.94
N SER A 41 8.90 -5.57 2.71
CA SER A 41 9.38 -4.90 1.51
C SER A 41 8.34 -3.90 1.02
N TYR A 42 8.59 -2.61 1.25
CA TYR A 42 7.74 -1.53 0.74
C TYR A 42 7.95 -1.35 -0.77
N ILE A 43 6.86 -1.43 -1.52
CA ILE A 43 6.81 -1.29 -2.98
C ILE A 43 6.46 0.15 -3.35
N SER A 44 5.47 0.73 -2.68
CA SER A 44 5.06 2.12 -2.93
C SER A 44 4.63 2.82 -1.65
N LEU A 45 4.93 4.12 -1.62
CA LEU A 45 4.59 5.09 -0.57
C LEU A 45 3.82 6.27 -1.18
N ALA A 46 2.91 5.97 -2.10
CA ALA A 46 2.17 6.94 -2.91
C ALA A 46 1.27 7.85 -2.05
N THR A 47 1.34 9.15 -2.31
CA THR A 47 0.49 10.17 -1.66
C THR A 47 -0.79 10.46 -2.43
N THR A 48 -0.96 9.86 -3.62
CA THR A 48 -2.16 9.97 -4.46
C THR A 48 -2.62 8.58 -4.92
N ARG A 49 -3.91 8.47 -5.23
CA ARG A 49 -4.50 7.21 -5.70
C ARG A 49 -3.95 6.80 -7.07
N GLU A 50 -3.69 7.78 -7.93
CA GLU A 50 -3.12 7.60 -9.27
C GLU A 50 -1.69 7.05 -9.19
N GLN A 51 -0.86 7.60 -8.30
CA GLN A 51 0.51 7.12 -8.11
C GLN A 51 0.51 5.69 -7.56
N LEU A 52 -0.38 5.38 -6.60
CA LEU A 52 -0.54 4.01 -6.09
C LEU A 52 -0.91 3.03 -7.21
N ASP A 53 -1.86 3.41 -8.06
CA ASP A 53 -2.31 2.58 -9.18
C ASP A 53 -1.17 2.31 -10.17
N LYS A 54 -0.42 3.36 -10.52
CA LYS A 54 0.74 3.25 -11.39
C LYS A 54 1.81 2.34 -10.81
N ASP A 55 2.25 2.58 -9.58
CA ASP A 55 3.30 1.78 -8.93
C ASP A 55 2.89 0.31 -8.76
N ALA A 56 1.64 0.06 -8.35
CA ALA A 56 1.15 -1.30 -8.17
C ALA A 56 1.10 -2.07 -9.50
N ARG A 57 0.62 -1.43 -10.56
CA ARG A 57 0.58 -2.03 -11.90
C ARG A 57 1.98 -2.29 -12.43
N GLU A 58 2.88 -1.32 -12.30
CA GLU A 58 4.28 -1.47 -12.72
C GLU A 58 4.95 -2.62 -11.97
N TYR A 59 4.78 -2.69 -10.64
CA TYR A 59 5.32 -3.78 -9.82
C TYR A 59 4.77 -5.15 -10.24
N LEU A 60 3.45 -5.29 -10.37
CA LEU A 60 2.82 -6.56 -10.75
C LEU A 60 3.22 -7.00 -12.17
N GLN A 61 3.30 -6.07 -13.11
CA GLN A 61 3.76 -6.34 -14.48
C GLN A 61 5.22 -6.77 -14.49
N ARG A 62 6.08 -6.06 -13.75
CA ARG A 62 7.50 -6.38 -13.62
C ARG A 62 7.69 -7.74 -12.96
N PHE A 63 6.93 -8.05 -11.90
CA PHE A 63 6.96 -9.36 -11.25
C PHE A 63 6.60 -10.50 -12.21
N LEU A 64 5.56 -10.32 -13.03
CA LEU A 64 5.20 -11.29 -14.08
C LEU A 64 6.29 -11.47 -15.15
N GLN A 65 7.09 -10.44 -15.43
CA GLN A 65 8.20 -10.51 -16.39
C GLN A 65 9.46 -11.15 -15.77
N GLU A 66 9.79 -10.82 -14.52
CA GLU A 66 10.96 -11.32 -13.82
C GLU A 66 10.80 -12.78 -13.36
N HIS A 67 9.56 -13.27 -13.24
CA HIS A 67 9.25 -14.63 -12.83
C HIS A 67 8.52 -15.45 -13.92
N PRO A 68 9.14 -15.71 -15.09
CA PRO A 68 8.53 -16.52 -16.15
C PRO A 68 8.25 -17.97 -15.73
N GLN A 69 8.89 -18.45 -14.66
CA GLN A 69 8.71 -19.78 -14.06
C GLN A 69 7.46 -19.91 -13.17
N LEU A 70 6.66 -18.85 -13.00
CA LEU A 70 5.40 -18.93 -12.28
C LEU A 70 4.46 -19.96 -12.94
N SER A 71 3.72 -20.70 -12.10
CA SER A 71 2.68 -21.60 -12.59
C SER A 71 1.60 -20.84 -13.34
N ASP A 72 0.97 -21.47 -14.34
CA ASP A 72 -0.15 -20.88 -15.09
C ASP A 72 -1.28 -20.39 -14.18
N ALA A 73 -1.53 -21.10 -13.07
CA ALA A 73 -2.52 -20.71 -12.07
C ALA A 73 -2.13 -19.40 -11.34
N SER A 74 -0.89 -19.29 -10.87
CA SER A 74 -0.39 -18.07 -10.22
C SER A 74 -0.36 -16.90 -11.20
N ARG A 75 0.08 -17.15 -12.44
CA ARG A 75 0.12 -16.15 -13.51
C ARG A 75 -1.27 -15.64 -13.88
N SER A 76 -2.26 -16.53 -13.97
CA SER A 76 -3.66 -16.16 -14.24
C SER A 76 -4.25 -15.37 -13.07
N THR A 77 -3.92 -15.75 -11.84
CA THR A 77 -4.37 -15.04 -10.63
C THR A 77 -3.81 -13.63 -10.57
N LEU A 78 -2.52 -13.44 -10.86
CA LEU A 78 -1.89 -12.11 -10.91
C LEU A 78 -2.41 -11.25 -12.05
N GLN A 79 -2.67 -11.84 -13.23
CA GLN A 79 -3.29 -11.11 -14.35
C GLN A 79 -4.73 -10.68 -14.01
N SER A 80 -5.51 -11.54 -13.35
CA SER A 80 -6.84 -11.17 -12.87
C SER A 80 -6.75 -10.07 -11.81
N LEU A 81 -5.79 -10.15 -10.89
CA LEU A 81 -5.52 -9.09 -9.91
C LEU A 81 -5.16 -7.77 -10.60
N LEU A 82 -4.34 -7.79 -11.66
CA LEU A 82 -3.93 -6.60 -12.40
C LEU A 82 -5.13 -5.96 -13.13
N ASN A 83 -5.98 -6.77 -13.76
CA ASN A 83 -7.19 -6.30 -14.45
C ASN A 83 -8.21 -5.68 -13.48
N ASP A 84 -8.44 -6.32 -12.33
CA ASP A 84 -9.39 -5.87 -11.30
C ASP A 84 -8.73 -5.02 -10.20
N TRP A 85 -7.50 -4.56 -10.43
CA TRP A 85 -6.67 -3.92 -9.39
C TRP A 85 -7.38 -2.75 -8.73
N THR A 86 -7.91 -1.82 -9.53
CA THR A 86 -8.52 -0.59 -9.03
C THR A 86 -9.71 -0.91 -8.10
N ASN A 87 -10.58 -1.82 -8.52
CA ASN A 87 -11.76 -2.24 -7.76
C ASN A 87 -11.39 -3.01 -6.49
N ARG A 88 -10.41 -3.93 -6.58
CA ARG A 88 -9.92 -4.69 -5.42
C ARG A 88 -9.24 -3.81 -4.40
N ALA A 89 -8.37 -2.91 -4.83
CA ALA A 89 -7.68 -2.00 -3.94
C ALA A 89 -8.65 -1.03 -3.27
N ASP A 90 -9.66 -0.51 -3.98
CA ASP A 90 -10.70 0.34 -3.39
C ASP A 90 -11.54 -0.41 -2.35
N THR A 91 -12.03 -1.60 -2.71
CA THR A 91 -12.76 -2.49 -1.79
C THR A 91 -11.94 -2.82 -0.56
N HIS A 92 -10.64 -3.08 -0.73
CA HIS A 92 -9.74 -3.42 0.37
C HIS A 92 -9.50 -2.24 1.31
N LEU A 93 -9.26 -1.05 0.75
CA LEU A 93 -9.11 0.19 1.52
C LEU A 93 -10.40 0.54 2.27
N ALA A 94 -11.56 0.36 1.63
CA ALA A 94 -12.88 0.61 2.24
C ALA A 94 -13.22 -0.40 3.34
N ALA A 95 -12.82 -1.67 3.18
CA ALA A 95 -13.09 -2.72 4.16
C ALA A 95 -12.24 -2.57 5.44
N ALA A 96 -11.11 -1.86 5.39
CA ALA A 96 -10.18 -1.65 6.51
C ALA A 96 -9.83 -2.93 7.29
N THR A 97 -9.83 -4.07 6.60
CA THR A 97 -9.85 -5.40 7.24
C THR A 97 -8.52 -5.83 7.87
N GLY A 98 -7.42 -5.12 7.61
CA GLY A 98 -6.07 -5.52 8.06
C GLY A 98 -5.59 -6.86 7.49
N LYS A 99 -6.32 -7.40 6.51
CA LYS A 99 -6.00 -8.64 5.79
C LYS A 99 -5.03 -8.32 4.64
N PRO A 100 -4.27 -9.30 4.14
CA PRO A 100 -3.51 -9.12 2.91
C PRO A 100 -4.45 -8.95 1.71
N LEU A 101 -4.05 -8.11 0.76
CA LEU A 101 -4.72 -7.89 -0.52
C LEU A 101 -4.59 -9.14 -1.42
N ALA A 102 -3.45 -9.81 -1.38
CA ALA A 102 -3.21 -11.08 -2.05
C ALA A 102 -2.16 -11.87 -1.30
N VAL A 103 -2.25 -13.20 -1.34
CA VAL A 103 -1.25 -14.11 -0.77
C VAL A 103 -0.69 -14.96 -1.91
N GLN A 104 0.63 -14.97 -2.06
CA GLN A 104 1.34 -15.78 -3.04
C GLN A 104 2.53 -16.47 -2.39
N ASP A 105 2.51 -17.80 -2.36
CA ASP A 105 3.66 -18.66 -1.99
C ASP A 105 4.34 -18.31 -0.65
N GLY A 106 3.59 -17.81 0.33
CA GLY A 106 4.10 -17.38 1.64
C GLY A 106 4.44 -15.89 1.75
N SER A 107 4.35 -15.15 0.64
CA SER A 107 4.42 -13.69 0.58
C SER A 107 3.01 -13.09 0.52
N GLU A 108 2.74 -12.21 1.47
CA GLU A 108 1.47 -11.50 1.61
C GLU A 108 1.63 -10.06 1.09
N LEU A 109 0.91 -9.73 0.03
CA LEU A 109 0.79 -8.36 -0.46
C LEU A 109 -0.21 -7.62 0.42
N PHE A 110 0.22 -6.55 1.08
CA PHE A 110 -0.64 -5.71 1.91
C PHE A 110 -0.81 -4.32 1.30
N LEU A 111 -1.99 -3.74 1.52
CA LEU A 111 -2.29 -2.36 1.18
C LEU A 111 -3.00 -1.71 2.36
N ARG A 112 -2.42 -0.64 2.90
CA ARG A 112 -3.03 0.13 3.99
C ARG A 112 -2.76 1.61 3.83
N THR A 113 -3.53 2.45 4.51
CA THR A 113 -3.21 3.87 4.70
C THR A 113 -2.31 4.04 5.91
N GLY A 114 -1.33 4.93 5.81
CA GLY A 114 -0.49 5.31 6.93
C GLY A 114 0.17 6.66 6.66
N MET A 115 1.29 6.93 7.33
CA MET A 115 2.07 8.14 7.12
C MET A 115 3.53 7.82 6.87
N ARG A 116 4.19 8.64 6.03
CA ARG A 116 5.64 8.63 5.86
C ARG A 116 6.24 9.96 6.27
N ALA A 117 7.47 9.92 6.75
CA ALA A 117 8.25 11.14 6.95
C ALA A 117 8.51 11.80 5.58
N ARG A 118 8.32 13.12 5.52
CA ARG A 118 8.66 13.92 4.34
C ARG A 118 10.17 14.07 4.31
N LYS A 119 10.80 13.65 3.22
CA LYS A 119 12.24 13.84 3.04
C LYS A 119 12.50 15.32 2.74
N LYS A 120 13.12 16.01 3.70
CA LYS A 120 13.66 17.36 3.50
C LYS A 120 15.02 17.24 2.84
N GLU A 121 15.15 17.74 1.61
CA GLU A 121 16.46 17.84 0.95
C GLU A 121 16.69 19.31 0.59
N LYS A 122 17.75 19.91 1.17
CA LYS A 122 18.13 21.33 0.98
C LYS A 122 16.98 22.35 1.21
N GLY A 123 16.16 22.14 2.23
CA GLY A 123 15.10 23.09 2.62
C GLY A 123 13.84 23.03 1.76
N VAL A 124 13.76 22.10 0.80
CA VAL A 124 12.56 21.84 0.00
C VAL A 124 12.07 20.43 0.32
N TYR A 125 10.76 20.27 0.47
CA TYR A 125 10.14 18.96 0.58
C TYR A 125 10.09 18.35 -0.82
N LEU A 126 10.74 17.20 -1.01
CA LEU A 126 10.62 16.41 -2.23
C LEU A 126 9.29 15.66 -2.16
N GLU A 127 8.24 16.27 -2.70
CA GLU A 127 6.93 15.67 -2.96
C GLU A 127 6.87 15.10 -4.37
#